data_AF-A0A8B7ZZ73-F1
#
_entry.id   AF-A0A8B7ZZ73-F1
#
_cell.length_a   1.000
_cell.length_b   1.000
_cell.length_c   1.000
_cell.angle_alpha   90.00
_cell.angle_beta   90.00
_cell.angle_gamma   90.00
#
_symmetry.space_group_name_H-M   'P 1'
#
loop_
_entity.id
_entity.type
_entity.pdbx_description
1 polymer ?
#
loop_
_entity_poly.entity_id
_entity_poly.type
_entity_poly.pdbx_seq_one_letter_code
_entity_poly.pdbx_strand_id
1 'polypeptide(L)'
;MEVRNAKDAPKIDESTRENCLDKEKEKVLRYIAGYVPFALLKKLKKYSNTAAIAFCKFLNSWEVAGSGYSKTFLDSIELVSRVFLTHKNLVKMQGVNIKAVLANRMFTNKLVQDYWSNLIRDKLNADSSKKLFDMVVNFYIKIRCKPFIKVYLNIKKMNSKSISKKAEKALRKNLDEDKEK
;
A
#
# COMPACT_ATOMS: atom_id res chain seq x y z
N MET A 1 51.19 3.57 -26.96
CA MET A 1 50.39 3.17 -25.79
C MET A 1 49.62 4.39 -25.31
N GLU A 2 48.36 4.52 -25.70
CA GLU A 2 47.49 5.60 -25.24
C GLU A 2 46.52 5.07 -24.19
N VAL A 3 46.64 5.59 -22.98
CA VAL A 3 45.79 5.26 -21.83
C VAL A 3 44.53 6.12 -21.92
N ARG A 4 43.39 5.49 -22.20
CA ARG A 4 42.09 6.17 -22.28
C ARG A 4 41.65 6.63 -20.88
N ASN A 5 41.39 7.93 -20.75
CA ASN A 5 40.93 8.59 -19.53
C ASN A 5 39.57 8.06 -19.07
N ALA A 6 39.54 7.43 -17.89
CA ALA A 6 38.32 7.03 -17.18
C ALA A 6 37.70 8.18 -16.37
N LYS A 7 37.57 9.38 -16.97
CA LYS A 7 37.05 10.58 -16.27
C LYS A 7 35.67 11.07 -16.71
N ASP A 8 35.06 10.45 -17.73
CA ASP A 8 33.74 10.86 -18.26
C ASP A 8 32.60 9.88 -17.95
N ALA A 9 32.70 9.13 -16.85
CA ALA A 9 31.52 8.43 -16.33
C ALA A 9 30.69 9.44 -15.52
N PRO A 10 29.44 9.75 -15.90
CA PRO A 10 28.58 10.59 -15.08
C PRO A 10 28.42 9.93 -13.72
N LYS A 11 28.87 10.63 -12.66
CA LYS A 11 28.62 10.21 -11.29
C LYS A 11 27.11 10.19 -11.09
N ILE A 12 26.54 8.99 -11.00
CA ILE A 12 25.13 8.81 -10.65
C ILE A 12 25.03 9.22 -9.18
N ASP A 13 24.60 10.45 -8.94
CA ASP A 13 24.33 10.96 -7.61
C ASP A 13 23.11 10.22 -7.03
N GLU A 14 23.37 9.32 -6.07
CA GLU A 14 22.35 8.51 -5.39
C GLU A 14 21.31 9.37 -4.66
N SER A 15 21.60 10.66 -4.42
CA SER A 15 20.65 11.62 -3.84
C SER A 15 19.47 11.98 -4.75
N THR A 16 19.55 11.68 -6.06
CA THR A 16 18.49 12.02 -7.03
C THR A 16 17.36 10.99 -7.07
N ARG A 17 17.49 9.83 -6.41
CA ARG A 17 16.48 8.76 -6.44
C ARG A 17 15.41 8.84 -5.34
N GLU A 18 15.54 9.75 -4.36
CA GLU A 18 14.66 9.77 -3.19
C GLU A 18 13.50 10.77 -3.20
N ASN A 19 13.47 11.76 -4.10
CA ASN A 19 12.57 12.92 -3.92
C ASN A 19 11.48 13.14 -4.98
N CYS A 20 11.11 12.12 -5.74
CA CYS A 20 9.86 12.16 -6.50
C CYS A 20 9.08 10.88 -6.22
N LEU A 21 8.03 10.98 -5.41
CA LEU A 21 6.93 10.03 -5.50
C LEU A 21 6.45 10.08 -6.94
N ASP A 22 6.91 9.12 -7.75
CA ASP A 22 6.44 8.82 -9.10
C ASP A 22 4.95 9.17 -9.20
N LYS A 23 4.58 10.07 -10.12
CA LYS A 23 3.25 10.73 -10.16
C LYS A 23 2.09 9.74 -10.06
N GLU A 24 2.29 8.52 -10.56
CA GLU A 24 1.34 7.42 -10.44
C GLU A 24 1.11 6.96 -9.00
N LYS A 25 2.16 6.92 -8.16
CA LYS A 25 2.05 6.62 -6.73
C LYS A 25 1.22 7.69 -6.01
N GLU A 26 1.46 8.96 -6.32
CA GLU A 26 0.70 10.06 -5.73
C GLU A 26 -0.79 9.95 -6.11
N LYS A 27 -1.11 9.66 -7.38
CA LYS A 27 -2.49 9.42 -7.82
C LYS A 27 -3.14 8.25 -7.06
N VAL A 28 -2.42 7.14 -6.89
CA VAL A 28 -2.91 5.98 -6.14
C VAL A 28 -3.17 6.34 -4.68
N LEU A 29 -2.26 7.07 -4.04
CA LEU A 29 -2.39 7.47 -2.64
C LEU A 29 -3.54 8.46 -2.45
N ARG A 30 -3.68 9.43 -3.35
CA ARG A 30 -4.81 10.36 -3.38
C ARG A 30 -6.14 9.63 -3.55
N TYR A 31 -6.20 8.66 -4.47
CA TYR A 31 -7.37 7.81 -4.65
C TYR A 31 -7.71 7.02 -3.38
N ILE A 32 -6.73 6.38 -2.76
CA ILE A 32 -6.91 5.63 -1.51
C ILE A 32 -7.38 6.55 -0.39
N ALA A 33 -6.82 7.75 -0.31
CA ALA A 33 -7.14 8.75 0.70
C ALA A 33 -8.57 9.26 0.60
N GLY A 34 -9.18 9.28 -0.59
CA GLY A 34 -10.62 9.49 -0.74
C GLY A 34 -11.45 8.22 -0.56
N TYR A 35 -11.01 7.09 -1.11
CA TYR A 35 -11.79 5.86 -1.17
C TYR A 35 -11.95 5.19 0.20
N VAL A 36 -10.90 5.14 1.02
CA VAL A 36 -10.94 4.51 2.35
C VAL A 36 -11.97 5.18 3.26
N PRO A 37 -11.95 6.51 3.49
CA PRO A 37 -12.95 7.15 4.33
C PRO A 37 -14.35 7.02 3.73
N PHE A 38 -14.52 7.18 2.41
CA PHE A 38 -15.81 6.98 1.75
C PHE A 38 -16.39 5.57 1.98
N ALA A 39 -15.58 4.53 1.81
CA ALA A 39 -16.04 3.16 1.94
C ALA A 39 -16.37 2.80 3.39
N LEU A 40 -15.56 3.27 4.35
CA LEU A 40 -15.84 3.11 5.78
C LEU A 40 -17.10 3.87 6.19
N LEU A 41 -17.27 5.09 5.71
CA LEU A 41 -18.46 5.90 5.95
C LEU A 41 -19.71 5.19 5.45
N LYS A 42 -19.70 4.68 4.21
CA LYS A 42 -20.82 3.91 3.63
C LYS A 42 -21.16 2.67 4.46
N LYS A 43 -20.16 2.02 5.04
CA LYS A 43 -20.36 0.85 5.92
C LYS A 43 -20.92 1.27 7.29
N LEU A 44 -20.38 2.33 7.88
CA LEU A 44 -20.68 2.75 9.25
C LEU A 44 -21.99 3.51 9.38
N LYS A 45 -22.46 4.18 8.32
CA LYS A 45 -23.77 4.85 8.25
C LYS A 45 -24.97 3.93 8.56
N LYS A 46 -24.78 2.61 8.49
CA LYS A 46 -25.82 1.62 8.82
C LYS A 46 -26.02 1.41 10.33
N TYR A 47 -25.10 1.91 11.15
CA TYR A 47 -25.11 1.71 12.60
C TYR A 47 -25.45 3.02 13.31
N SER A 48 -26.27 2.94 14.36
CA SER A 48 -26.73 4.08 15.16
C SER A 48 -25.99 4.24 16.49
N ASN A 49 -25.00 3.39 16.79
CA ASN A 49 -24.25 3.50 18.05
C ASN A 49 -23.35 4.75 18.07
N THR A 50 -23.10 5.27 19.27
CA THR A 50 -22.34 6.50 19.51
C THR A 50 -20.96 6.49 18.84
N ALA A 51 -20.27 5.34 18.86
CA ALA A 51 -18.96 5.20 18.22
C ALA A 51 -19.06 5.32 16.69
N ALA A 52 -20.05 4.68 16.06
CA ALA A 52 -20.27 4.76 14.62
C ALA A 52 -20.63 6.18 14.17
N ILE A 53 -21.42 6.92 14.97
CA ILE A 53 -21.73 8.34 14.71
C ILE A 53 -20.45 9.18 14.78
N ALA A 54 -19.64 9.00 15.83
CA ALA A 54 -18.36 9.70 15.98
C ALA A 54 -17.40 9.39 14.81
N PHE A 55 -17.33 8.12 14.38
CA PHE A 55 -16.57 7.73 13.20
C PHE A 55 -17.09 8.40 11.95
N CYS A 56 -18.40 8.41 11.70
CA CYS A 56 -18.96 9.08 10.52
C CYS A 56 -18.63 10.58 10.51
N LYS A 57 -18.72 11.26 11.66
CA LYS A 57 -18.35 12.67 11.80
C LYS A 57 -16.88 12.91 11.46
N PHE A 58 -15.99 12.07 11.99
CA PHE A 58 -14.56 12.14 11.67
C PHE A 58 -14.31 11.86 10.18
N LEU A 59 -14.86 10.76 9.63
CA LEU A 59 -14.64 10.35 8.24
C LEU A 59 -15.15 11.37 7.22
N ASN A 60 -16.24 12.09 7.53
CA ASN A 60 -16.73 13.19 6.69
C ASN A 60 -15.80 14.41 6.69
N SER A 61 -15.07 14.65 7.78
CA SER A 61 -14.08 15.72 7.89
C SER A 61 -12.66 15.26 7.56
N TRP A 62 -12.52 14.03 7.06
CA TRP A 62 -11.24 13.51 6.59
C TRP A 62 -10.92 14.12 5.24
N GLU A 63 -10.35 15.32 5.27
CA GLU A 63 -9.78 15.96 4.10
C GLU A 63 -8.37 15.44 3.85
N VAL A 64 -8.09 15.15 2.58
CA VAL A 64 -6.72 14.96 2.12
C VAL A 64 -6.19 16.35 1.90
N ALA A 65 -5.26 16.82 2.74
CA ALA A 65 -4.67 18.14 2.61
C ALA A 65 -4.19 18.33 1.17
N GLY A 66 -4.92 19.15 0.42
CA GLY A 66 -4.65 19.41 -0.98
C GLY A 66 -3.43 20.32 -1.07
N SER A 67 -2.47 19.91 -1.90
CA SER A 67 -1.28 20.65 -2.32
C SER A 67 -0.12 20.73 -1.30
N GLY A 68 1.03 20.21 -1.75
CA GLY A 68 2.34 20.42 -1.13
C GLY A 68 2.76 19.32 -0.16
N TYR A 69 3.49 18.31 -0.68
CA TYR A 69 4.48 17.42 -0.01
C TYR A 69 4.27 16.94 1.44
N SER A 70 3.11 17.14 2.05
CA SER A 70 2.87 16.82 3.45
C SER A 70 2.63 15.31 3.54
N LYS A 71 3.60 14.63 4.14
CA LYS A 71 3.51 13.20 4.44
C LYS A 71 2.25 12.96 5.27
N THR A 72 1.31 12.22 4.72
CA THR A 72 0.05 11.87 5.36
C THR A 72 0.18 10.56 6.13
N PHE A 73 -0.81 10.29 6.98
CA PHE A 73 -0.97 8.99 7.60
C PHE A 73 -0.98 7.83 6.57
N LEU A 74 -1.59 8.00 5.40
CA LEU A 74 -1.60 6.95 4.37
C LEU A 74 -0.24 6.77 3.68
N ASP A 75 0.54 7.84 3.55
CA ASP A 75 1.92 7.75 3.04
C ASP A 75 2.80 6.95 4.00
N SER A 76 2.62 7.15 5.32
CA SER A 76 3.34 6.38 6.33
C SER A 76 3.01 4.88 6.27
N ILE A 77 1.74 4.55 6.05
CA ILE A 77 1.28 3.16 5.87
C ILE A 77 1.84 2.57 4.57
N GLU A 78 1.85 3.32 3.48
CA GLU A 78 2.42 2.89 2.19
C GLU A 78 3.93 2.65 2.29
N LEU A 79 4.66 3.48 3.05
CA LEU A 79 6.07 3.27 3.29
C LEU A 79 6.32 1.93 4.01
N VAL A 80 5.57 1.67 5.10
CA VAL A 80 5.65 0.40 5.84
C VAL A 80 5.30 -0.78 4.92
N SER A 81 4.25 -0.65 4.10
CA SER A 81 3.80 -1.72 3.22
C SER A 81 4.84 -2.04 2.14
N ARG A 82 5.49 -1.04 1.54
CA ARG A 82 6.54 -1.22 0.53
C ARG A 82 7.79 -1.90 1.07
N VAL A 83 8.27 -1.44 2.22
CA VAL A 83 9.45 -2.04 2.86
C VAL A 83 9.17 -3.51 3.20
N PHE A 84 7.96 -3.81 3.64
CA PHE A 84 7.58 -5.17 3.98
C PHE A 84 7.34 -6.06 2.75
N LEU A 85 6.60 -5.59 1.75
CA LEU A 85 6.15 -6.36 0.59
C LEU A 85 7.21 -6.40 -0.54
N THR A 86 8.44 -6.75 -0.17
CA THR A 86 9.51 -7.00 -1.15
C THR A 86 9.61 -8.49 -1.47
N HIS A 87 10.11 -8.83 -2.67
CA HIS A 87 10.34 -10.22 -3.05
C HIS A 87 11.18 -10.97 -2.00
N LYS A 88 12.28 -10.36 -1.53
CA LYS A 88 13.18 -10.94 -0.51
C LYS A 88 12.45 -11.26 0.80
N ASN A 89 11.56 -10.38 1.25
CA ASN A 89 10.80 -10.60 2.50
C ASN A 89 9.70 -11.63 2.31
N LEU A 90 8.97 -11.59 1.19
CA LEU A 90 7.89 -12.54 0.93
C LEU A 90 8.37 -13.99 0.77
N VAL A 91 9.55 -14.19 0.18
CA VAL A 91 10.17 -15.53 0.08
C VAL A 91 10.42 -16.14 1.45
N LYS A 92 10.82 -15.32 2.44
CA LYS A 92 11.12 -15.74 3.82
C LYS A 92 9.87 -16.01 4.67
N MET A 93 8.68 -15.58 4.23
CA MET A 93 7.44 -15.61 5.04
C MET A 93 6.52 -16.78 4.69
N GLN A 94 7.09 -17.96 4.42
CA GLN A 94 6.30 -19.15 4.11
C GLN A 94 5.49 -19.60 5.33
N GLY A 95 4.20 -19.89 5.13
CA GLY A 95 3.29 -20.32 6.20
C GLY A 95 2.84 -19.22 7.17
N VAL A 96 3.26 -17.97 6.96
CA VAL A 96 2.92 -16.85 7.87
C VAL A 96 1.65 -16.15 7.42
N ASN A 97 0.83 -15.70 8.37
CA ASN A 97 -0.31 -14.83 8.11
C ASN A 97 0.17 -13.39 7.76
N ILE A 98 0.49 -13.17 6.49
CA ILE A 98 1.02 -11.90 5.96
C ILE A 98 0.13 -10.70 6.34
N LYS A 99 -1.20 -10.88 6.34
CA LYS A 99 -2.14 -9.82 6.72
C LYS A 99 -1.92 -9.39 8.17
N ALA A 100 -1.86 -10.35 9.10
CA ALA A 100 -1.67 -10.06 10.52
C ALA A 100 -0.31 -9.42 10.80
N VAL A 101 0.75 -9.91 10.16
CA VAL A 101 2.11 -9.34 10.32
C VAL A 101 2.17 -7.92 9.79
N LEU A 102 1.56 -7.65 8.64
CA LEU A 102 1.55 -6.32 8.05
C LEU A 102 0.76 -5.33 8.91
N ALA A 103 -0.41 -5.73 9.41
CA ALA A 103 -1.19 -4.93 10.34
C ALA A 103 -0.39 -4.63 11.61
N ASN A 104 0.23 -5.64 12.22
CA ASN A 104 1.07 -5.45 13.41
C ASN A 104 2.23 -4.49 13.16
N ARG A 105 2.88 -4.56 12.00
CA ARG A 105 3.94 -3.61 11.63
C ARG A 105 3.43 -2.18 11.49
N MET A 106 2.23 -1.99 10.93
CA MET A 106 1.62 -0.66 10.85
C MET A 106 1.24 -0.14 12.25
N PHE A 107 0.73 -1.00 13.13
CA PHE A 107 0.41 -0.64 14.52
C PHE A 107 1.62 -0.41 15.42
N THR A 108 2.79 -0.96 15.10
CA THR A 108 4.00 -0.77 15.92
C THR A 108 4.94 0.28 15.35
N ASN A 109 4.65 0.80 14.15
CA ASN A 109 5.47 1.81 13.51
C ASN A 109 5.22 3.19 14.13
N LYS A 110 6.25 3.77 14.75
CA LYS A 110 6.20 5.09 15.40
C LYS A 110 5.69 6.18 14.46
N LEU A 111 6.22 6.25 13.23
CA LEU A 111 5.81 7.26 12.26
C LEU A 111 4.30 7.17 11.94
N VAL A 112 3.78 5.95 11.74
CA VAL A 112 2.35 5.73 11.51
C VAL A 112 1.52 6.16 12.72
N GLN A 113 1.96 5.83 13.93
CA GLN A 113 1.30 6.23 15.18
C GLN A 113 1.27 7.74 15.36
N ASP A 114 2.40 8.42 15.09
CA ASP A 114 2.52 9.88 15.22
C ASP A 114 1.56 10.58 14.25
N TYR A 115 1.53 10.16 12.97
CA TYR A 115 0.59 10.71 12.00
C TYR A 115 -0.87 10.40 12.33
N TRP A 116 -1.16 9.19 12.80
CA TRP A 116 -2.51 8.83 13.22
C TRP A 116 -2.98 9.70 14.38
N SER A 117 -2.14 9.83 15.41
CA SER A 117 -2.43 10.61 16.61
C SER A 117 -2.66 12.07 16.28
N ASN A 118 -1.86 12.65 15.40
CA ASN A 118 -2.05 14.01 14.91
C ASN A 118 -3.35 14.18 14.10
N LEU A 119 -3.71 13.18 13.28
CA LEU A 119 -4.91 13.21 12.45
C LEU A 119 -6.20 13.19 13.28
N ILE A 120 -6.22 12.39 14.35
CA ILE A 120 -7.39 12.16 15.22
C ILE A 120 -7.43 13.05 16.46
N ARG A 121 -6.39 13.88 16.68
CA ARG A 121 -6.27 14.77 17.85
C ARG A 121 -7.56 15.56 18.05
N ASP A 122 -8.09 15.48 19.27
CA ASP A 122 -9.32 16.13 19.74
C ASP A 122 -10.63 15.73 19.01
N LYS A 123 -10.57 14.74 18.10
CA LYS A 123 -11.74 14.27 17.34
C LYS A 123 -12.33 12.99 17.89
N LEU A 124 -11.51 12.13 18.50
CA LEU A 124 -11.92 10.81 19.02
C LEU A 124 -11.20 10.50 20.34
N ASN A 125 -11.87 9.79 21.24
CA ASN A 125 -11.22 9.21 22.42
C ASN A 125 -10.30 8.03 22.04
N ALA A 126 -9.44 7.60 22.97
CA ALA A 126 -8.42 6.58 22.72
C ALA A 126 -8.99 5.25 22.19
N ASP A 127 -10.08 4.75 22.79
CA ASP A 127 -10.69 3.48 22.38
C ASP A 127 -11.31 3.56 20.98
N SER A 128 -12.02 4.64 20.70
CA SER A 128 -12.61 4.92 19.39
C SER A 128 -11.52 5.11 18.34
N SER A 129 -10.47 5.84 18.68
CA SER A 129 -9.29 6.03 17.83
C SER A 129 -8.65 4.70 17.46
N LYS A 130 -8.39 3.82 18.43
CA LYS A 130 -7.82 2.49 18.20
C LYS A 130 -8.71 1.63 17.31
N LYS A 131 -10.02 1.61 17.55
CA LYS A 131 -10.99 0.87 16.72
C LYS A 131 -11.03 1.38 15.29
N LEU A 132 -11.04 2.70 15.11
CA LEU A 132 -11.05 3.30 13.78
C LEU A 132 -9.73 3.04 13.05
N PHE A 133 -8.60 3.13 13.75
CA PHE A 133 -7.30 2.82 13.19
C PHE A 133 -7.24 1.39 12.66
N ASP A 134 -7.72 0.43 13.45
CA ASP A 134 -7.78 -0.98 13.03
C ASP A 134 -8.66 -1.15 11.78
N MET A 135 -9.82 -0.50 11.73
CA MET A 135 -10.68 -0.54 10.55
C MET A 135 -9.99 0.02 9.31
N VAL A 136 -9.33 1.17 9.44
CA VAL A 136 -8.61 1.82 8.34
C VAL A 136 -7.46 0.96 7.83
N VAL A 137 -6.60 0.45 8.72
CA VAL A 137 -5.47 -0.41 8.36
C VAL A 137 -5.94 -1.69 7.67
N ASN A 138 -6.95 -2.36 8.23
CA ASN A 138 -7.50 -3.56 7.63
C ASN A 138 -8.09 -3.29 6.24
N PHE A 139 -8.73 -2.14 6.07
CA PHE A 139 -9.30 -1.76 4.79
C PHE A 139 -8.21 -1.44 3.76
N TYR A 140 -7.19 -0.68 4.15
CA TYR A 140 -6.01 -0.40 3.33
C TYR A 140 -5.32 -1.70 2.88
N ILE A 141 -5.04 -2.63 3.80
CA ILE A 141 -4.41 -3.92 3.48
C ILE A 141 -5.28 -4.70 2.47
N LYS A 142 -6.60 -4.68 2.64
CA LYS A 142 -7.54 -5.36 1.74
C LYS A 142 -7.47 -4.81 0.31
N ILE A 143 -7.42 -3.50 0.14
CA ILE A 143 -7.47 -2.87 -1.20
C ILE A 143 -6.09 -2.78 -1.85
N ARG A 144 -5.03 -2.61 -1.07
CA ARG A 144 -3.70 -2.28 -1.59
C ARG A 144 -2.73 -3.46 -1.54
N CYS A 145 -2.68 -4.16 -0.42
CA CYS A 145 -1.68 -5.21 -0.19
C CYS A 145 -2.17 -6.58 -0.64
N LYS A 146 -3.45 -6.91 -0.46
CA LYS A 146 -4.02 -8.21 -0.86
C LYS A 146 -3.86 -8.48 -2.37
N PRO A 147 -4.10 -7.52 -3.30
CA PRO A 147 -3.86 -7.75 -4.72
C PRO A 147 -2.39 -8.05 -5.02
N PHE A 148 -1.47 -7.30 -4.41
CA PHE A 148 -0.03 -7.52 -4.57
C PHE A 148 0.39 -8.93 -4.12
N ILE A 149 -0.04 -9.33 -2.92
CA ILE A 149 0.24 -10.68 -2.38
C ILE A 149 -0.34 -11.75 -3.30
N LYS A 150 -1.56 -11.55 -3.84
CA LYS A 150 -2.18 -12.48 -4.77
C LYS A 150 -1.34 -12.66 -6.04
N VAL A 151 -0.86 -11.57 -6.63
CA VAL A 151 0.01 -11.60 -7.82
C VAL A 151 1.31 -12.34 -7.51
N TYR A 152 1.97 -12.02 -6.39
CA TYR A 152 3.19 -12.71 -5.97
C TYR A 152 2.98 -14.23 -5.81
N LEU A 153 1.92 -14.64 -5.12
CA LEU A 153 1.59 -16.06 -4.93
C LEU A 153 1.29 -16.77 -6.25
N ASN A 154 0.66 -16.08 -7.21
CA ASN A 154 0.40 -16.64 -8.53
C ASN A 154 1.69 -16.86 -9.31
N ILE A 155 2.61 -15.88 -9.34
CA ILE A 155 3.92 -16.01 -10.00
C ILE A 155 4.72 -17.14 -9.36
N LYS A 156 4.73 -17.23 -8.02
CA LYS A 156 5.40 -18.33 -7.30
C LYS A 156 4.84 -19.69 -7.69
N LYS A 157 3.52 -19.83 -7.79
CA LYS A 157 2.86 -21.07 -8.23
C LYS A 157 3.20 -21.45 -9.67
N MET A 158 3.31 -20.46 -10.56
CA MET A 158 3.73 -20.67 -11.96
C MET A 158 5.17 -21.15 -12.04
N ASN A 159 6.07 -20.58 -11.22
CA ASN A 159 7.49 -20.97 -11.20
C ASN A 159 7.72 -22.32 -10.52
N SER A 160 6.88 -22.71 -9.54
CA SER A 160 7.02 -24.00 -8.84
C SER A 160 6.40 -25.18 -9.58
N LYS A 161 5.46 -24.94 -10.50
CA LYS A 161 4.94 -25.99 -11.38
C LYS A 161 5.78 -25.94 -12.64
N SER A 162 6.58 -26.98 -12.91
CA SER A 162 7.05 -27.24 -14.28
C SER A 162 5.86 -27.10 -15.21
N ILE A 163 5.87 -26.08 -16.06
CA ILE A 163 4.72 -25.73 -16.90
C ILE A 163 4.43 -26.97 -17.75
N SER A 164 3.30 -27.64 -17.49
CA SER A 164 2.80 -28.65 -18.39
C SER A 164 2.64 -28.00 -19.76
N LYS A 165 3.14 -28.64 -20.83
CA LYS A 165 3.08 -28.17 -22.22
C LYS A 165 1.68 -27.68 -22.65
N LYS A 166 0.62 -28.13 -21.96
CA LYS A 166 -0.78 -27.71 -22.17
C LYS A 166 -1.08 -26.30 -21.65
N ALA A 167 -0.49 -25.88 -20.53
CA ALA A 167 -0.65 -24.53 -19.98
C ALA A 167 0.19 -23.50 -20.77
N GLU A 168 1.34 -23.92 -21.29
CA GLU A 168 2.17 -23.09 -22.17
C GLU A 168 1.44 -22.76 -23.49
N LYS A 169 0.76 -23.74 -24.08
CA LYS A 169 -0.03 -23.55 -25.31
C LYS A 169 -1.22 -22.60 -25.10
N ALA A 170 -1.84 -22.60 -23.91
CA ALA A 170 -2.93 -21.68 -23.59
C ALA A 170 -2.45 -20.24 -23.34
N LEU A 171 -1.26 -20.07 -22.74
CA LEU A 171 -0.66 -18.75 -22.54
C LEU A 171 -0.21 -18.10 -23.86
N ARG A 172 0.32 -18.89 -24.81
CA ARG A 172 0.67 -18.39 -26.15
C ARG A 172 -0.57 -17.94 -26.92
N LYS A 173 -1.66 -18.72 -26.85
CA LYS A 173 -2.92 -18.38 -27.54
C LYS A 173 -3.54 -17.06 -27.05
N ASN A 174 -3.51 -16.79 -25.75
CA ASN A 174 -4.02 -15.53 -25.20
C ASN A 174 -3.14 -14.31 -25.53
N LEU A 175 -1.84 -14.49 -25.78
CA LEU A 175 -0.91 -13.41 -26.15
C LEU A 175 -0.94 -13.10 -27.66
N ASP A 176 -1.30 -14.07 -28.49
CA ASP A 176 -1.46 -13.87 -29.93
C ASP A 176 -2.83 -13.24 -30.27
N GLU A 177 -3.87 -13.53 -29.48
CA GLU A 177 -5.20 -12.90 -29.63
C GLU A 177 -5.22 -11.39 -29.25
N ASP A 178 -4.26 -10.92 -28.45
CA ASP A 178 -4.12 -9.49 -28.08
C ASP A 178 -3.28 -8.68 -29.09
N LYS A 179 -2.74 -9.31 -30.15
CA LYS A 179 -1.99 -8.61 -31.22
C LYS A 179 -2.81 -8.31 -32.47
N GLU A 180 -4.06 -8.78 -32.54
CA GLU A 180 -4.99 -8.54 -33.67
C GLU A 180 -6.13 -7.56 -33.32
N LYS A 181 -5.94 -6.67 -32.34
CA LYS A 181 -6.82 -5.52 -32.07
C LYS A 181 -6.01 -4.23 -32.00
#